data_AF-A0A034WNT5-F1
#
_entry.id   AF-A0A034WNT5-F1
#
_cell.length_a   1.000
_cell.length_b   1.000
_cell.length_c   1.000
_cell.angle_alpha   90.00
_cell.angle_beta   90.00
_cell.angle_gamma   90.00
#
_symmetry.space_group_name_H-M   'P 1'
#
loop_
_entity.id
_entity.type
_entity.pdbx_description
1 polymer ?
#
loop_
_entity_poly.entity_id
_entity_poly.type
_entity_poly.pdbx_seq_one_letter_code
_entity_poly.pdbx_strand_id
1 'polypeptide(L)'
;MEIQKTLSTPKPASKTAFLKTRNGKCHRPSGTLHRNPYLNFLREFRLRNTGLSAVEIIRRGAREWRSMPKEDKLQFIEEAFYAPKKRKPPPPPPAPIPAQPTQMRVAPFQDACIVCPNPCAKKRRRRKARCARRRRPKRRRCARKRRPKRRGCKRRKRRSCRI
;
A
#
# COMPACT_ATOMS: atom_id res chain seq x y z
N MET A 1 50.58 -5.56 -25.68
CA MET A 1 49.18 -5.14 -25.97
C MET A 1 48.23 -5.87 -25.04
N GLU A 2 47.07 -5.28 -24.82
CA GLU A 2 46.23 -5.31 -23.62
C GLU A 2 45.84 -6.69 -23.05
N ILE A 3 45.93 -6.77 -21.72
CA ILE A 3 45.46 -7.87 -20.89
C ILE A 3 43.94 -7.71 -20.72
N GLN A 4 43.18 -8.63 -21.31
CA GLN A 4 41.73 -8.70 -21.13
C GLN A 4 41.39 -9.12 -19.70
N LYS A 5 40.93 -8.16 -18.89
CA LYS A 5 40.40 -8.39 -17.55
C LYS A 5 38.98 -8.95 -17.65
N THR A 6 38.85 -10.25 -17.42
CA THR A 6 37.56 -10.94 -17.29
C THR A 6 36.91 -10.54 -15.96
N LEU A 7 35.88 -9.70 -16.02
CA LEU A 7 35.03 -9.38 -14.88
C LEU A 7 34.12 -10.59 -14.58
N SER A 8 34.63 -11.53 -13.78
CA SER A 8 33.82 -12.56 -13.15
C SER A 8 32.91 -11.90 -12.11
N THR A 9 31.63 -11.75 -12.44
CA THR A 9 30.60 -11.44 -11.46
C THR A 9 30.51 -12.60 -10.46
N PRO A 10 30.77 -12.39 -9.15
CA PRO A 10 30.63 -13.46 -8.18
C PRO A 10 29.16 -13.87 -8.11
N LYS A 11 28.91 -15.12 -8.51
CA LYS A 11 27.65 -15.85 -8.32
C LYS A 11 27.30 -15.76 -6.83
N PRO A 12 26.15 -15.18 -6.42
CA PRO A 12 25.83 -15.07 -5.00
C PRO A 12 25.62 -16.47 -4.44
N ALA A 13 26.51 -16.89 -3.54
CA ALA A 13 26.43 -18.16 -2.86
C ALA A 13 25.08 -18.28 -2.13
N SER A 14 24.29 -19.27 -2.56
CA SER A 14 23.03 -19.68 -1.94
C SER A 14 23.29 -20.32 -0.57
N LYS A 15 23.51 -19.51 0.47
CA LYS A 15 23.42 -19.94 1.86
C LYS A 15 22.69 -18.87 2.66
N THR A 16 21.45 -19.18 3.01
CA THR A 16 20.57 -18.41 3.89
C THR A 16 21.12 -18.37 5.32
N ALA A 17 22.20 -17.63 5.54
CA ALA A 17 22.70 -17.33 6.87
C ALA A 17 21.83 -16.23 7.50
N PHE A 18 21.38 -16.49 8.73
CA PHE A 18 20.59 -15.57 9.54
C PHE A 18 21.47 -14.37 9.93
N LEU A 19 21.56 -13.35 9.08
CA LEU A 19 22.36 -12.16 9.37
C LEU A 19 21.66 -11.31 10.44
N LYS A 20 22.08 -11.49 11.70
CA LYS A 20 21.65 -10.69 12.85
C LYS A 20 22.32 -9.31 12.76
N THR A 21 21.60 -8.30 12.29
CA THR A 21 22.09 -6.92 12.32
C THR A 21 22.24 -6.43 13.76
N ARG A 22 23.30 -5.65 14.04
CA ARG A 22 23.63 -5.06 15.37
C ARG A 22 22.51 -4.21 16.01
N ASN A 23 21.50 -3.80 15.24
CA ASN A 23 20.47 -2.85 15.67
C ASN A 23 19.18 -3.49 16.24
N GLY A 24 19.20 -4.77 16.63
CA GLY A 24 18.09 -5.45 17.32
C GLY A 24 16.78 -5.62 16.53
N LYS A 25 16.66 -4.97 15.36
CA LYS A 25 15.55 -5.15 14.42
C LYS A 25 15.89 -6.36 13.56
N CYS A 26 15.35 -7.52 13.93
CA CYS A 26 15.43 -8.72 13.12
C CYS A 26 14.86 -8.41 11.72
N HIS A 27 15.74 -8.16 10.74
CA HIS A 27 15.40 -8.29 9.34
C HIS A 27 15.15 -9.78 9.13
N ARG A 28 13.94 -10.25 9.46
CA ARG A 28 13.57 -11.65 9.33
C ARG A 28 13.88 -12.02 7.86
N PRO A 29 14.91 -12.83 7.59
CA PRO A 29 15.29 -13.16 6.22
C PRO A 29 14.14 -13.89 5.52
N SER A 30 13.31 -14.55 6.34
CA SER A 30 12.10 -15.28 5.96
C SER A 30 10.84 -14.42 6.04
N GLY A 31 10.75 -13.38 5.20
CA GLY A 31 9.46 -12.83 4.81
C GLY A 31 8.71 -13.83 3.92
N THR A 32 7.37 -13.84 3.98
CA THR A 32 6.51 -14.63 3.08
C THR A 32 6.89 -14.37 1.63
N LEU A 33 7.02 -15.44 0.83
CA LEU A 33 7.23 -15.30 -0.61
C LEU A 33 6.07 -14.53 -1.23
N HIS A 34 6.42 -13.53 -2.03
CA HIS A 34 5.44 -12.71 -2.73
C HIS A 34 5.18 -13.29 -4.10
N ARG A 35 3.94 -13.13 -4.56
CA ARG A 35 3.53 -13.47 -5.92
C ARG A 35 3.97 -12.44 -6.96
N ASN A 36 4.66 -11.39 -6.52
CA ASN A 36 5.23 -10.37 -7.39
C ASN A 36 6.74 -10.59 -7.45
N PRO A 37 7.31 -10.91 -8.62
CA PRO A 37 8.73 -11.22 -8.76
C PRO A 37 9.63 -10.06 -8.32
N TYR A 38 9.21 -8.82 -8.56
CA TYR A 38 9.96 -7.64 -8.14
C TYR A 38 10.09 -7.53 -6.62
N LEU A 39 9.06 -7.94 -5.87
CA LEU A 39 9.12 -7.93 -4.41
C LEU A 39 10.04 -9.02 -3.86
N ASN A 40 10.12 -10.18 -4.52
CA ASN A 40 11.08 -11.23 -4.19
C ASN A 40 12.51 -10.76 -4.46
N PHE A 41 12.75 -10.10 -5.59
CA PHE A 41 14.04 -9.45 -5.84
C PHE A 41 14.40 -8.41 -4.78
N LEU A 42 13.47 -7.51 -4.41
CA LEU A 42 13.74 -6.50 -3.38
C LEU A 42 14.05 -7.11 -2.00
N ARG A 43 13.51 -8.30 -1.72
CA ARG A 43 13.82 -9.06 -0.49
C ARG A 43 15.30 -9.45 -0.49
N GLU A 44 15.79 -10.05 -1.56
CA GLU A 44 17.22 -10.37 -1.68
C GLU A 44 18.12 -9.14 -1.73
N PHE A 45 17.70 -8.12 -2.48
CA PHE A 45 18.45 -6.87 -2.62
C PHE A 45 18.66 -6.20 -1.26
N ARG A 46 17.65 -6.25 -0.38
CA ARG A 46 17.74 -5.75 0.99
C ARG A 46 18.66 -6.58 1.89
N LEU A 47 18.76 -7.90 1.65
CA LEU A 47 19.68 -8.77 2.39
C LEU A 47 21.13 -8.50 1.99
N ARG A 48 21.39 -8.28 0.70
CA ARG A 48 22.72 -7.90 0.18
C ARG A 48 23.15 -6.50 0.62
N ASN A 49 22.20 -5.55 0.67
CA ASN A 49 22.45 -4.15 0.98
C ASN A 49 21.95 -3.77 2.37
N THR A 50 22.54 -4.37 3.40
CA THR A 50 22.23 -3.99 4.79
C THR A 50 22.71 -2.56 5.10
N GLY A 51 22.01 -1.85 5.98
CA GLY A 51 22.35 -0.48 6.39
C GLY A 51 21.74 0.64 5.55
N LEU A 52 21.20 0.35 4.36
CA LEU A 52 20.47 1.34 3.56
C LEU A 52 19.07 1.62 4.13
N SER A 53 18.61 2.86 3.98
CA SER A 53 17.22 3.19 4.30
C SER A 53 16.26 2.48 3.34
N ALA A 54 15.03 2.19 3.78
CA ALA A 54 14.02 1.52 2.96
C ALA A 54 13.75 2.26 1.64
N VAL A 55 13.79 3.60 1.66
CA VAL A 55 13.59 4.43 0.46
C VAL A 55 14.74 4.25 -0.54
N GLU A 56 15.97 4.17 -0.06
CA GLU A 56 17.15 3.96 -0.91
C GLU A 56 17.18 2.56 -1.49
N ILE A 57 16.81 1.55 -0.70
CA ILE A 57 16.67 0.16 -1.17
C ILE A 57 15.70 0.11 -2.36
N ILE A 58 14.54 0.75 -2.25
CA ILE A 58 13.55 0.79 -3.33
C ILE A 58 14.11 1.53 -4.55
N ARG A 59 14.76 2.70 -4.35
CA ARG A 59 15.31 3.49 -5.47
C ARG A 59 16.43 2.76 -6.21
N ARG A 60 17.40 2.21 -5.49
CA ARG A 60 18.54 1.47 -6.09
C ARG A 60 18.07 0.15 -6.68
N GLY A 61 17.29 -0.63 -5.93
CA GLY A 61 16.73 -1.88 -6.41
C GLY A 61 15.84 -1.72 -7.64
N ALA A 62 15.05 -0.64 -7.75
CA ALA A 62 14.28 -0.37 -8.96
C ALA A 62 15.16 -0.13 -10.20
N ARG A 63 16.33 0.51 -10.04
CA ARG A 63 17.27 0.71 -11.15
C ARG A 63 17.92 -0.61 -11.56
N GLU A 64 18.39 -1.37 -10.58
CA GLU A 64 19.03 -2.68 -10.82
C GLU A 64 18.06 -3.69 -11.44
N TRP A 65 16.82 -3.76 -10.95
CA TRP A 65 15.79 -4.59 -11.56
C TRP A 65 15.51 -4.22 -13.02
N ARG A 66 15.58 -2.93 -13.38
CA ARG A 66 15.39 -2.51 -14.77
C ARG A 66 16.57 -2.93 -15.66
N SER A 67 17.80 -2.80 -15.16
CA SER A 67 19.01 -3.17 -15.91
C SER A 67 19.29 -4.67 -15.94
N MET A 68 18.70 -5.45 -15.03
CA MET A 68 18.89 -6.90 -14.95
C MET A 68 18.40 -7.61 -16.24
N PRO A 69 19.17 -8.58 -16.76
CA PRO A 69 18.79 -9.35 -17.94
C PRO A 69 17.55 -10.21 -17.67
N LYS A 70 16.91 -10.73 -18.72
CA LYS A 70 15.63 -11.44 -18.58
C LYS A 70 15.81 -12.78 -17.90
N GLU A 71 16.96 -13.41 -18.10
CA GLU A 71 17.36 -14.71 -17.60
C GLU A 71 17.42 -14.69 -16.06
N ASP A 72 18.03 -13.66 -15.48
CA ASP A 72 18.06 -13.47 -14.03
C ASP A 72 16.68 -13.14 -13.45
N LYS A 73 15.84 -12.42 -14.21
CA LYS A 73 14.46 -12.14 -13.82
C LYS A 73 13.60 -13.39 -13.79
N LEU A 74 13.87 -14.39 -14.64
CA LEU A 74 13.09 -15.62 -14.72
C LEU A 74 13.09 -16.38 -13.40
N GLN A 75 14.21 -16.41 -12.67
CA GLN A 75 14.29 -17.05 -11.36
C GLN A 75 13.25 -16.47 -10.39
N PHE A 76 13.14 -15.14 -10.32
CA PHE A 76 12.15 -14.47 -9.46
C PHE A 76 10.72 -14.63 -9.97
N ILE A 77 10.53 -14.74 -11.29
CA ILE A 77 9.21 -14.99 -11.92
C ILE A 77 8.72 -16.39 -11.58
N GLU A 78 9.59 -17.39 -11.68
CA GLU A 78 9.29 -18.77 -11.34
C GLU A 78 8.93 -18.91 -9.86
N GLU A 79 9.74 -18.33 -8.96
CA GLU A 79 9.45 -18.32 -7.52
C GLU A 79 8.11 -17.63 -7.21
N ALA A 80 7.83 -16.51 -7.88
CA ALA A 80 6.56 -15.79 -7.72
C ALA A 80 5.36 -16.57 -8.28
N PHE A 81 5.56 -17.39 -9.30
CA PHE A 81 4.52 -18.21 -9.91
C PHE A 81 4.07 -19.33 -8.97
N TYR A 82 5.03 -20.02 -8.34
CA TYR A 82 4.77 -21.10 -7.38
C TYR A 82 4.40 -20.61 -5.97
N ALA A 83 4.51 -19.30 -5.70
CA ALA A 83 4.15 -18.75 -4.40
C ALA A 83 2.66 -19.06 -4.05
N PRO A 84 2.39 -19.60 -2.83
CA PRO A 84 1.04 -20.00 -2.43
C PRO A 84 0.03 -18.87 -2.59
N LYS A 85 -1.10 -19.16 -3.25
CA LYS A 85 -2.22 -18.21 -3.32
C LYS A 85 -2.74 -18.04 -1.90
N LYS A 86 -2.68 -16.81 -1.36
CA LYS A 86 -3.40 -16.50 -0.12
C LYS A 86 -4.88 -16.83 -0.37
N ARG A 87 -5.36 -17.91 0.24
CA ARG A 87 -6.79 -18.23 0.25
C ARG A 87 -7.46 -17.00 0.84
N LYS A 88 -8.44 -16.43 0.13
CA LYS A 88 -9.32 -15.46 0.76
C LYS A 88 -9.86 -16.16 2.00
N PRO A 89 -9.77 -15.56 3.20
CA PRO A 89 -10.47 -16.14 4.34
C PRO A 89 -11.91 -16.37 3.89
N PRO A 90 -12.54 -17.48 4.30
CA PRO A 90 -13.95 -17.69 3.99
C PRO A 90 -14.71 -16.42 4.38
N PRO A 91 -15.75 -16.03 3.60
CA PRO A 91 -16.56 -14.90 4.00
C PRO A 91 -16.97 -15.12 5.46
N PRO A 92 -16.90 -14.08 6.32
CA PRO A 92 -17.38 -14.24 7.67
C PRO A 92 -18.82 -14.76 7.60
N PRO A 93 -19.23 -15.64 8.53
CA PRO A 93 -20.63 -16.08 8.58
C PRO A 93 -21.52 -14.83 8.58
N PRO A 94 -22.69 -14.86 7.90
CA PRO A 94 -23.60 -13.73 7.90
C PRO A 94 -23.81 -13.31 9.36
N ALA A 95 -23.50 -12.05 9.66
CA ALA A 95 -23.74 -11.54 11.00
C ALA A 95 -25.22 -11.80 11.33
N PRO A 96 -25.56 -12.23 12.56
CA PRO A 96 -26.95 -12.35 12.96
C PRO A 96 -27.64 -11.05 12.57
N ILE A 97 -28.64 -11.15 11.68
CA ILE A 97 -29.42 -9.98 11.28
C ILE A 97 -29.96 -9.43 12.60
N PRO A 98 -29.58 -8.20 13.02
CA PRO A 98 -30.10 -7.65 14.25
C PRO A 98 -31.61 -7.70 14.12
N ALA A 99 -32.28 -8.36 15.07
CA ALA A 99 -33.73 -8.48 15.09
C ALA A 99 -34.29 -7.09 14.78
N GLN A 100 -35.02 -7.00 13.67
CA GLN A 100 -35.68 -5.76 13.27
C GLN A 100 -36.41 -5.26 14.52
N PRO A 101 -36.16 -4.03 14.98
CA PRO A 101 -36.86 -3.51 16.14
C PRO A 101 -38.35 -3.64 15.83
N THR A 102 -39.03 -4.49 16.59
CA THR A 102 -40.48 -4.67 16.55
C THR A 102 -41.06 -3.26 16.51
N GLN A 103 -41.80 -2.93 15.45
CA GLN A 103 -42.31 -1.57 15.25
C GLN A 103 -42.99 -1.14 16.55
N MET A 104 -42.34 -0.25 17.29
CA MET A 104 -42.96 0.34 18.46
C MET A 104 -44.16 1.10 17.95
N ARG A 105 -45.35 0.63 18.34
CA ARG A 105 -46.59 1.39 18.20
C ARG A 105 -46.30 2.81 18.66
N VAL A 106 -46.50 3.75 17.75
CA VAL A 106 -46.39 5.19 18.02
C VAL A 106 -47.41 5.50 19.10
N ALA A 107 -46.97 5.57 20.35
CA ALA A 107 -47.78 6.17 21.39
C ALA A 107 -47.90 7.67 21.05
N PRO A 108 -49.11 8.25 21.08
CA PRO A 108 -49.30 9.67 20.83
C PRO A 108 -48.44 10.47 21.80
N PHE A 109 -47.64 11.38 21.23
CA PHE A 109 -46.75 12.28 21.93
C PHE A 109 -47.60 13.20 22.80
N GLN A 110 -47.68 12.93 24.11
CA GLN A 110 -48.25 13.89 25.06
C GLN A 110 -47.16 14.91 25.40
N ASP A 111 -47.37 16.14 24.94
CA ASP A 111 -46.63 17.34 25.31
C ASP A 111 -46.85 17.67 26.79
N ALA A 112 -46.17 16.94 27.68
CA ALA A 112 -46.05 17.31 29.08
C ALA A 112 -44.59 17.64 29.38
N CYS A 113 -44.25 18.91 29.19
CA CYS A 113 -43.00 19.50 29.66
C CYS A 113 -42.99 19.53 31.19
N ILE A 114 -42.61 18.41 31.83
CA ILE A 114 -42.25 18.42 33.25
C ILE A 114 -40.75 18.72 33.34
N VAL A 115 -40.49 19.94 33.80
CA VAL A 115 -39.20 20.51 34.17
C VAL A 115 -38.28 19.46 34.81
N CYS A 116 -37.25 19.02 34.08
CA CYS A 116 -36.17 18.22 34.66
C CYS A 116 -35.07 19.16 35.17
N PRO A 117 -34.83 19.26 36.49
CA PRO A 117 -33.67 19.96 37.00
C PRO A 117 -32.42 19.15 36.69
N ASN A 118 -31.66 19.60 35.69
CA ASN A 118 -30.22 19.35 35.46
C ASN A 118 -29.63 17.97 35.86
N PRO A 119 -29.43 17.07 34.87
CA PRO A 119 -28.07 16.52 34.70
C PRO A 119 -27.57 16.44 33.23
N CYS A 120 -28.27 17.06 32.28
CA CYS A 120 -27.96 16.93 30.84
C CYS A 120 -26.73 17.72 30.34
N ALA A 121 -26.18 18.65 31.13
CA ALA A 121 -25.04 19.46 30.71
C ALA A 121 -23.71 18.66 30.58
N LYS A 122 -23.49 17.62 31.40
CA LYS A 122 -22.23 16.86 31.41
C LYS A 122 -22.08 15.89 30.24
N LYS A 123 -23.16 15.27 29.74
CA LYS A 123 -23.09 14.33 28.59
C LYS A 123 -22.86 15.04 27.25
N ARG A 124 -23.32 16.29 27.09
CA ARG A 124 -23.17 17.07 25.86
C ARG A 124 -21.73 17.55 25.62
N ARG A 125 -20.93 17.79 26.68
CA ARG A 125 -19.49 18.10 26.57
C ARG A 125 -18.66 16.92 26.02
N ARG A 126 -18.95 15.67 26.42
CA ARG A 126 -18.22 14.48 25.92
C ARG A 126 -18.47 14.19 24.43
N ARG A 127 -19.66 14.47 23.89
CA ARG A 127 -19.94 14.28 22.45
C ARG A 127 -19.26 15.32 21.54
N LYS A 128 -19.13 16.59 21.97
CA LYS A 128 -18.42 17.62 21.18
C LYS A 128 -16.91 17.33 21.03
N ALA A 129 -16.27 16.76 22.06
CA ALA A 129 -14.84 16.43 22.00
C ALA A 129 -14.48 15.33 20.98
N ARG A 130 -15.36 14.33 20.77
CA ARG A 130 -15.14 13.27 19.76
C ARG A 130 -15.42 13.72 18.33
N CYS A 131 -16.37 14.62 18.09
CA CYS A 131 -16.61 15.18 16.76
C CYS A 131 -15.51 16.15 16.30
N ALA A 132 -14.90 16.92 17.22
CA ALA A 132 -13.79 17.81 16.90
C ALA A 132 -12.52 17.07 16.44
N ARG A 133 -12.25 15.86 16.96
CA ARG A 133 -11.12 15.03 16.49
C ARG A 133 -11.34 14.43 15.10
N ARG A 134 -12.59 14.20 14.68
CA ARG A 134 -12.92 13.68 13.33
C ARG A 134 -13.05 14.78 12.28
N ARG A 135 -13.27 16.03 12.69
CA ARG A 135 -13.36 17.20 11.80
C ARG A 135 -12.12 18.09 11.83
N ARG A 136 -10.92 17.56 12.10
CA ARG A 136 -9.73 18.24 11.58
C ARG A 136 -9.77 18.04 10.06
N PRO A 137 -10.07 19.08 9.24
CA PRO A 137 -9.87 18.95 7.81
C PRO A 137 -8.41 18.56 7.64
N LYS A 138 -8.16 17.46 6.92
CA LYS A 138 -6.84 17.23 6.34
C LYS A 138 -6.49 18.56 5.67
N ARG A 139 -5.54 19.29 6.23
CA ARG A 139 -4.87 20.39 5.53
C ARG A 139 -4.42 19.75 4.22
N ARG A 140 -5.22 19.98 3.18
CA ARG A 140 -4.83 19.85 1.80
C ARG A 140 -3.65 20.80 1.71
N ARG A 141 -2.44 20.29 1.92
CA ARG A 141 -1.23 20.95 1.46
C ARG A 141 -1.45 21.10 -0.04
N CYS A 142 -1.87 22.31 -0.38
CA CYS A 142 -1.57 23.02 -1.59
C CYS A 142 -1.61 22.16 -2.85
N ALA A 143 -2.75 22.25 -3.52
CA ALA A 143 -2.79 22.35 -4.96
C ALA A 143 -1.84 23.47 -5.44
N ARG A 144 -0.57 23.13 -5.69
CA ARG A 144 0.31 23.86 -6.60
C ARG A 144 1.21 22.88 -7.31
N LYS A 145 0.61 22.22 -8.30
CA LYS A 145 1.21 21.87 -9.60
C LYS A 145 0.05 21.40 -10.47
N ARG A 146 -0.79 22.38 -10.84
CA ARG A 146 -1.61 22.28 -12.04
C ARG A 146 -0.62 21.95 -13.17
N ARG A 147 -0.58 20.69 -13.60
CA ARG A 147 0.02 20.36 -14.90
C ARG A 147 -0.71 21.24 -15.92
N PRO A 148 -0.01 22.00 -16.77
CA PRO A 148 -0.67 22.75 -17.82
C PRO A 148 -1.51 21.77 -18.63
N LYS A 149 -2.79 22.12 -18.86
CA LYS A 149 -3.65 21.42 -19.81
C LYS A 149 -2.83 21.31 -21.10
N ARG A 150 -2.49 20.09 -21.49
CA ARG A 150 -1.95 19.82 -22.82
C ARG A 150 -2.90 20.49 -23.80
N ARG A 151 -2.39 21.51 -24.51
CA ARG A 151 -3.06 22.12 -25.65
C ARG A 151 -3.49 20.97 -26.53
N GLY A 152 -4.80 20.88 -26.80
CA GLY A 152 -5.35 19.86 -27.68
C GLY A 152 -4.55 19.89 -28.98
N CYS A 153 -3.98 18.75 -29.36
CA CYS A 153 -3.49 18.57 -30.70
C CYS A 153 -4.66 18.89 -31.63
N LYS A 154 -4.54 19.98 -32.38
CA LYS A 154 -5.49 20.34 -33.44
C LYS A 154 -5.57 19.12 -34.35
N ARG A 155 -6.74 18.48 -34.33
CA ARG A 155 -7.16 17.45 -35.27
C ARG A 155 -6.99 18.06 -36.67
N ARG A 156 -5.93 17.66 -37.40
CA ARG A 156 -5.68 18.15 -38.76
C ARG A 156 -6.91 17.80 -39.60
N LYS A 157 -7.61 18.85 -40.01
CA LYS A 157 -8.73 18.79 -40.93
C LYS A 157 -8.18 18.33 -42.29
N ARG A 158 -8.79 17.27 -42.81
CA ARG A 158 -8.89 16.81 -44.20
C ARG A 158 -8.04 17.55 -45.26
N ARG A 159 -7.26 16.80 -46.03
CA ARG A 159 -7.24 16.97 -47.49
C ARG A 159 -7.75 15.67 -48.10
N SER A 160 -9.01 15.71 -48.53
CA SER A 160 -9.52 14.87 -49.59
C SER A 160 -8.83 15.32 -50.87
N CYS A 161 -7.94 14.52 -51.44
CA CYS A 161 -7.68 14.62 -52.86
C CYS A 161 -8.75 13.81 -53.57
N ARG A 162 -9.49 14.52 -54.42
CA ARG A 162 -10.35 13.99 -55.48
C ARG A 162 -9.50 13.13 -56.43
N ILE A 163 -10.15 12.06 -56.92
CA ILE A 163 -10.06 11.39 -58.23
C ILE A 163 -8.75 11.63 -59.00
#